data_AF-A0AA36DMI5-F1
#
_entry.id   AF-A0AA36DMI5-F1
#
_cell.length_a   1.000
_cell.length_b   1.000
_cell.length_c   1.000
_cell.angle_alpha   90.00
_cell.angle_beta   90.00
_cell.angle_gamma   90.00
#
_symmetry.space_group_name_H-M   'P 1'
#
loop_
_entity.id
_entity.type
_entity.pdbx_description
1 polymer ?
#
loop_
_entity_poly.entity_id
_entity_poly.type
_entity_poly.pdbx_seq_one_letter_code
_entity_poly.pdbx_strand_id
1 'polypeptide(L)'
;MDMFWLFQYQFTLKKIFWFIFPSLQAGQVFIIISLRTVFMVKLVVLVSGKRKSGKDYCCEKLKAALEPLKVSIHGVSHSLKAIYAETHGLDYSQLISDGPYKESHRLEMINWGENVRDNDPSFFCRATIPSSCEDDIVIISDCRRPTDIDYFQSHYRTLTVRVEAHLKEREKRGFVFVTGIDDMPSECALDGYDHDVTIVNDHSRVFSSEIANVVWRIRNSL
;
A
#
# COMPACT_ATOMS: atom_id res chain seq x y z
N MET A 1 -7.33 2.27 -25.01
CA MET A 1 -8.22 3.35 -24.54
C MET A 1 -7.50 4.08 -23.41
N ASP A 2 -7.12 5.35 -23.48
CA ASP A 2 -7.27 6.36 -24.52
C ASP A 2 -6.12 7.38 -24.39
N MET A 3 -5.08 7.25 -25.23
CA MET A 3 -4.13 8.35 -25.48
C MET A 3 -4.83 9.57 -26.12
N PHE A 4 -6.02 9.35 -26.70
CA PHE A 4 -6.84 10.37 -27.35
C PHE A 4 -7.49 11.34 -26.36
N TRP A 5 -7.84 10.88 -25.15
CA TRP A 5 -8.43 11.72 -24.10
C TRP A 5 -7.40 12.71 -23.52
N LEU A 6 -6.17 12.26 -23.29
CA LEU A 6 -5.06 13.13 -22.88
C LEU A 6 -4.73 14.18 -23.94
N PHE A 7 -4.79 13.81 -25.22
CA PHE A 7 -4.53 14.74 -26.33
C PHE A 7 -5.64 15.79 -26.49
N GLN A 8 -6.92 15.40 -26.37
CA GLN A 8 -8.04 16.35 -26.41
C GLN A 8 -8.08 17.25 -25.17
N TYR A 9 -7.77 16.74 -23.98
CA TYR A 9 -7.73 17.54 -22.75
C TYR A 9 -6.62 18.60 -22.82
N GLN A 10 -5.44 18.25 -23.35
CA GLN A 10 -4.36 19.20 -23.60
C GLN A 10 -4.74 20.28 -24.64
N PHE A 11 -5.55 19.94 -25.65
CA PHE A 11 -5.99 20.90 -26.67
C PHE A 11 -7.03 21.90 -26.15
N THR A 12 -7.95 21.47 -25.30
CA THR A 12 -9.02 22.32 -24.75
C THR A 12 -8.48 23.32 -23.74
N LEU A 13 -7.52 22.92 -22.90
CA LEU A 13 -6.84 23.83 -21.96
C LEU A 13 -5.96 24.87 -22.67
N LYS A 14 -5.30 24.49 -23.78
CA LYS A 14 -4.53 25.44 -24.61
C LYS A 14 -5.38 26.58 -25.17
N LYS A 15 -6.63 26.32 -25.54
CA LYS A 15 -7.55 27.35 -26.09
C LYS A 15 -8.06 28.31 -25.02
N ILE A 16 -8.37 27.82 -23.82
CA ILE A 16 -8.85 28.64 -22.71
C ILE A 16 -7.71 29.55 -22.17
N PHE A 17 -6.49 29.03 -22.11
CA PHE A 17 -5.35 29.75 -21.53
C PHE A 17 -4.88 30.94 -22.37
N TRP A 18 -4.88 30.82 -23.70
CA TRP A 18 -4.58 31.93 -24.63
C TRP A 18 -5.61 33.07 -24.59
N PHE A 19 -6.83 32.80 -24.10
CA PHE A 19 -7.88 33.79 -23.96
C PHE A 19 -7.72 34.67 -22.71
N ILE A 20 -7.09 34.15 -21.65
CA ILE A 20 -7.01 34.81 -20.34
C ILE A 20 -5.69 35.58 -20.17
N PHE A 21 -4.60 35.13 -20.82
CA PHE A 21 -3.27 35.75 -20.68
C PHE A 21 -2.55 35.93 -22.03
N PRO A 22 -2.96 36.92 -22.86
CA PRO A 22 -2.42 37.12 -24.21
C PRO A 22 -0.97 37.64 -24.26
N SER A 23 -0.37 37.99 -23.11
CA SER A 23 0.96 38.64 -23.04
C SER A 23 2.09 37.78 -22.46
N LEU A 24 1.83 36.53 -22.05
CA LEU A 24 2.91 35.63 -21.61
C LEU A 24 3.64 35.05 -22.82
N GLN A 25 4.95 35.31 -22.94
CA GLN A 25 5.82 34.65 -23.91
C GLN A 25 5.76 33.13 -23.73
N ALA A 26 5.76 32.38 -24.83
CA ALA A 26 5.61 30.91 -24.86
C ALA A 26 6.56 30.15 -23.92
N GLY A 27 7.73 30.74 -23.61
CA GLY A 27 8.69 30.19 -22.65
C GLY A 27 8.23 30.20 -21.18
N GLN A 28 7.34 31.10 -20.77
CA GLN A 28 6.83 31.14 -19.39
C GLN A 28 5.63 30.22 -19.15
N VAL A 29 4.87 29.90 -20.20
CA VAL A 29 3.78 28.90 -20.14
C VAL A 29 4.33 27.48 -19.97
N PHE A 30 5.47 27.18 -20.59
CA PHE A 30 6.17 25.91 -20.37
C PHE A 30 6.65 25.76 -18.93
N ILE A 31 7.06 26.84 -18.27
CA ILE A 31 7.52 26.82 -16.88
C ILE A 31 6.35 26.54 -15.92
N ILE A 32 5.17 27.13 -16.16
CA ILE A 32 3.99 26.92 -15.29
C ILE A 32 3.38 25.51 -15.46
N ILE A 33 3.44 24.94 -16.67
CA ILE A 33 2.95 23.57 -16.92
C ILE A 33 4.02 22.51 -16.56
N SER A 34 5.30 22.88 -16.53
CA SER A 34 6.41 22.00 -16.13
C SER A 34 6.74 22.03 -14.63
N LEU A 35 6.07 22.88 -13.84
CA LEU A 35 6.28 23.02 -12.39
C LEU A 35 5.07 22.57 -11.55
N ARG A 36 4.25 21.65 -12.06
CA ARG A 36 3.84 20.56 -11.16
C ARG A 36 5.00 19.59 -11.15
N THR A 37 5.97 19.85 -10.27
CA THR A 37 6.74 18.75 -9.69
C THR A 37 5.67 17.85 -9.07
N VAL A 38 5.16 16.89 -9.84
CA VAL A 38 4.32 15.83 -9.31
C VAL A 38 5.27 15.17 -8.33
N PHE A 39 5.09 15.45 -7.04
CA PHE A 39 5.79 14.77 -5.98
C PHE A 39 5.33 13.31 -6.06
N MET A 40 5.97 12.57 -6.95
CA MET A 40 5.72 11.16 -7.15
C MET A 40 6.36 10.46 -5.97
N VAL A 41 5.60 9.55 -5.35
CA VAL A 41 6.08 8.66 -4.29
C VAL A 41 7.44 8.10 -4.71
N LYS A 42 8.49 8.44 -3.95
CA LYS A 42 9.87 8.10 -4.31
C LYS A 42 10.15 6.61 -4.12
N LEU A 43 9.52 6.02 -3.09
CA LEU A 43 9.65 4.62 -2.77
C LEU A 43 8.34 4.08 -2.15
N VAL A 44 7.93 2.90 -2.58
CA VAL A 44 6.85 2.13 -1.95
C VAL A 44 7.45 0.94 -1.19
N VAL A 45 7.24 0.90 0.13
CA VAL A 45 7.70 -0.21 0.99
C VAL A 45 6.57 -1.23 1.10
N LEU A 46 6.79 -2.44 0.58
CA LEU A 46 5.80 -3.50 0.52
C LEU A 46 6.00 -4.45 1.70
N VAL A 47 5.12 -4.35 2.70
CA VAL A 47 5.22 -5.15 3.93
C VAL A 47 4.32 -6.36 3.84
N SER A 48 4.90 -7.53 4.13
CA SER A 48 4.18 -8.79 4.28
C SER A 48 4.50 -9.45 5.62
N GLY A 49 3.65 -10.37 6.08
CA GLY A 49 3.90 -11.09 7.32
C GLY A 49 2.64 -11.76 7.84
N LYS A 50 2.80 -12.92 8.49
CA LYS A 50 1.66 -13.72 9.00
C LYS A 50 0.96 -13.04 10.18
N ARG A 51 -0.27 -13.46 10.49
CA ARG A 51 -1.02 -13.04 11.67
C ARG A 51 -0.18 -13.18 12.95
N LYS A 52 -0.24 -12.15 13.81
CA LYS A 52 0.53 -12.03 15.08
C LYS A 52 2.07 -11.94 14.94
N SER A 53 2.61 -11.77 13.73
CA SER A 53 4.03 -11.43 13.52
C SER A 53 4.41 -10.03 14.03
N GLY A 54 3.44 -9.14 14.17
CA GLY A 54 3.66 -7.75 14.58
C GLY A 54 3.99 -6.81 13.42
N LYS A 55 3.55 -7.13 12.19
CA LYS A 55 3.76 -6.27 11.01
C LYS A 55 3.27 -4.84 11.22
N ASP A 56 2.09 -4.64 11.81
CA ASP A 56 1.50 -3.31 11.99
C ASP A 56 2.36 -2.48 12.95
N TYR A 57 2.81 -3.11 14.04
CA TYR A 57 3.78 -2.51 14.95
C TYR A 57 5.09 -2.12 14.24
N CYS A 58 5.61 -2.99 13.36
CA CYS A 58 6.81 -2.69 12.59
C CYS A 58 6.59 -1.52 11.61
N CYS A 59 5.43 -1.44 10.95
CA CYS A 59 5.09 -0.34 10.04
C CYS A 59 5.10 1.01 10.77
N GLU A 60 4.47 1.08 11.95
CA GLU A 60 4.47 2.31 12.76
C GLU A 60 5.88 2.69 13.24
N LYS A 61 6.70 1.70 13.63
CA LYS A 61 8.09 1.95 14.03
C LYS A 61 8.98 2.39 12.86
N LEU A 62 8.78 1.83 11.67
CA LEU A 62 9.46 2.27 10.46
C LEU A 62 9.07 3.70 10.09
N LYS A 63 7.78 4.01 10.09
CA LYS A 63 7.26 5.36 9.83
C LYS A 63 7.92 6.40 10.75
N ALA A 64 7.94 6.13 12.06
CA ALA A 64 8.57 7.02 13.03
C ALA A 64 10.09 7.15 12.84
N ALA A 65 10.79 6.06 12.50
CA ALA A 65 12.23 6.08 12.30
C ALA A 65 12.69 6.73 10.99
N LEU A 66 11.77 6.96 10.04
CA LEU A 66 12.03 7.58 8.74
C LEU A 66 11.94 9.12 8.76
N GLU A 67 11.55 9.72 9.88
CA GLU A 67 11.59 11.18 10.05
C GLU A 67 12.98 11.74 9.65
N PRO A 68 13.03 12.90 8.98
CA PRO A 68 11.93 13.85 8.70
C PRO A 68 11.19 13.61 7.36
N LEU A 69 11.32 12.45 6.72
CA LEU A 69 10.61 12.17 5.46
C LEU A 69 9.10 12.11 5.69
N LYS A 70 8.31 12.56 4.70
CA LYS A 70 6.85 12.39 4.73
C LYS A 70 6.52 10.94 4.41
N VAL A 71 5.91 10.24 5.36
CA VAL A 71 5.60 8.81 5.23
C VAL A 71 4.14 8.54 5.60
N SER A 72 3.43 7.82 4.74
CA SER A 72 2.09 7.30 5.01
C SER A 72 2.05 5.78 5.01
N ILE A 73 1.04 5.23 5.69
CA ILE A 73 0.78 3.79 5.73
C ILE A 73 -0.60 3.55 5.11
N HIS A 74 -0.63 2.70 4.10
CA HIS A 74 -1.83 2.29 3.39
C HIS A 74 -1.93 0.76 3.40
N GLY A 75 -3.13 0.23 3.24
CA GLY A 75 -3.36 -1.20 3.19
C GLY A 75 -4.25 -1.57 2.02
N VAL A 76 -3.91 -2.64 1.31
CA VAL A 76 -4.74 -3.22 0.26
C VAL A 76 -6.06 -3.69 0.86
N SER A 77 -6.08 -4.17 2.11
CA SER A 77 -7.34 -4.50 2.80
C SER A 77 -8.20 -3.27 3.10
N HIS A 78 -7.62 -2.07 3.21
CA HIS A 78 -8.41 -0.85 3.41
C HIS A 78 -9.14 -0.49 2.12
N SER A 79 -8.48 -0.57 0.97
CA SER A 79 -9.15 -0.41 -0.33
C SER A 79 -10.22 -1.47 -0.58
N LEU A 80 -10.00 -2.73 -0.17
CA LEU A 80 -11.02 -3.78 -0.21
C LEU A 80 -12.26 -3.38 0.59
N LYS A 81 -12.07 -2.98 1.85
CA LYS A 81 -13.18 -2.58 2.73
C LYS A 81 -13.93 -1.37 2.22
N ALA A 82 -13.21 -0.37 1.70
CA ALA A 82 -13.81 0.85 1.17
C ALA A 82 -14.73 0.55 -0.01
N ILE A 83 -14.22 -0.20 -1.00
CA ILE A 83 -14.99 -0.54 -2.20
C ILE A 83 -16.12 -1.52 -1.87
N TYR A 84 -15.87 -2.49 -0.97
CA TYR A 84 -16.92 -3.40 -0.51
C TYR A 84 -18.07 -2.64 0.15
N ALA A 85 -17.77 -1.70 1.05
CA ALA A 85 -18.77 -0.89 1.72
C ALA A 85 -19.58 -0.04 0.74
N GLU A 86 -18.90 0.63 -0.20
CA GLU A 86 -19.56 1.41 -1.25
C GLU A 86 -20.48 0.56 -2.12
N THR A 87 -20.00 -0.61 -2.57
CA THR A 87 -20.74 -1.52 -3.46
C THR A 87 -22.00 -2.10 -2.79
N HIS A 88 -21.96 -2.32 -1.48
CA HIS A 88 -23.05 -2.97 -0.73
C HIS A 88 -23.87 -1.98 0.13
N GLY A 89 -23.61 -0.68 0.02
CA GLY A 89 -24.31 0.34 0.82
C GLY A 89 -24.07 0.20 2.33
N LEU A 90 -22.87 -0.24 2.73
CA LEU A 90 -22.49 -0.43 4.13
C LEU A 90 -21.79 0.81 4.70
N ASP A 91 -21.78 0.92 6.02
CA ASP A 91 -21.04 1.96 6.72
C ASP A 91 -19.56 1.57 6.80
N TYR A 92 -18.73 2.21 5.97
CA TYR A 92 -17.28 1.99 5.93
C TYR A 92 -16.64 2.21 7.31
N SER A 93 -17.08 3.21 8.08
CA SER A 93 -16.51 3.54 9.39
C SER A 93 -16.70 2.40 10.39
N GLN A 94 -17.86 1.73 10.34
CA GLN A 94 -18.13 0.55 11.16
C GLN A 94 -17.38 -0.68 10.64
N LEU A 95 -17.22 -0.83 9.33
CA LEU A 95 -16.52 -1.97 8.71
C LEU A 95 -15.01 -1.99 9.02
N ILE A 96 -14.40 -0.83 9.24
CA ILE A 96 -12.98 -0.73 9.66
C ILE A 96 -12.80 -0.81 11.18
N SER A 97 -13.87 -0.71 11.97
CA SER A 97 -13.83 -0.80 13.45
C SER A 97 -13.65 -2.24 13.95
N ASP A 98 -13.34 -2.45 15.24
CA ASP A 98 -13.22 -3.79 15.85
C ASP A 98 -14.54 -4.34 16.43
N GLY A 99 -15.68 -3.90 15.89
CA GLY A 99 -17.02 -4.28 16.36
C GLY A 99 -17.60 -5.55 15.72
N PRO A 100 -18.72 -6.07 16.26
CA PRO A 100 -19.42 -7.24 15.72
C PRO A 100 -19.93 -7.03 14.29
N TYR A 101 -20.18 -5.78 13.89
CA TYR A 101 -20.56 -5.39 12.54
C TYR A 101 -19.52 -5.81 11.49
N LYS A 102 -18.23 -5.61 11.78
CA LYS A 102 -17.15 -6.06 10.90
C LYS A 102 -17.13 -7.58 10.78
N GLU A 103 -17.26 -8.28 11.91
CA GLU A 103 -17.16 -9.74 11.92
C GLU A 103 -18.36 -10.41 11.23
N SER A 104 -19.55 -9.81 11.25
CA SER A 104 -20.71 -10.34 10.50
C SER A 104 -20.54 -10.27 8.99
N HIS A 105 -19.76 -9.32 8.47
CA HIS A 105 -19.50 -9.15 7.04
C HIS A 105 -18.17 -9.74 6.57
N ARG A 106 -17.34 -10.24 7.50
CA ARG A 106 -15.95 -10.61 7.20
C ARG A 106 -15.84 -11.73 6.16
N LEU A 107 -16.61 -12.80 6.31
CA LEU A 107 -16.55 -13.95 5.41
C LEU A 107 -17.02 -13.58 4.00
N GLU A 108 -18.15 -12.89 3.90
CA GLU A 108 -18.69 -12.42 2.62
C GLU A 108 -17.73 -11.45 1.92
N MET A 109 -17.15 -10.50 2.66
CA MET A 109 -16.17 -9.55 2.13
C MET A 109 -14.90 -10.25 1.62
N ILE A 110 -14.41 -11.27 2.32
CA ILE A 110 -13.26 -12.07 1.86
C ILE A 110 -13.62 -12.78 0.56
N ASN A 111 -14.74 -13.52 0.53
CA ASN A 111 -15.17 -14.27 -0.65
C ASN A 111 -15.42 -13.36 -1.86
N TRP A 112 -16.07 -12.22 -1.65
CA TRP A 112 -16.27 -11.21 -2.68
C TRP A 112 -14.92 -10.66 -3.18
N GLY A 113 -14.01 -10.36 -2.26
CA GLY A 113 -12.67 -9.88 -2.58
C GLY A 113 -11.83 -10.87 -3.39
N GLU A 114 -11.89 -12.17 -3.07
CA GLU A 114 -11.22 -13.21 -3.88
C GLU A 114 -11.85 -13.28 -5.28
N ASN A 115 -13.18 -13.30 -5.39
CA ASN A 115 -13.85 -13.34 -6.70
C ASN A 115 -13.51 -12.12 -7.57
N VAL A 116 -13.37 -10.92 -6.98
CA VAL A 116 -12.89 -9.74 -7.72
C VAL A 116 -11.45 -9.95 -8.20
N ARG A 117 -10.58 -10.53 -7.36
CA ARG A 117 -9.17 -10.79 -7.70
C ARG A 117 -8.97 -11.88 -8.74
N ASP A 118 -9.83 -12.89 -8.76
CA ASP A 118 -9.81 -13.95 -9.77
C ASP A 118 -10.01 -13.37 -11.18
N ASN A 119 -10.76 -12.26 -11.29
CA ASN A 119 -10.97 -11.53 -12.54
C ASN A 119 -9.92 -10.43 -12.76
N ASP A 120 -9.52 -9.71 -11.71
CA ASP A 120 -8.56 -8.61 -11.75
C ASP A 120 -7.70 -8.57 -10.48
N PRO A 121 -6.52 -9.23 -10.48
CA PRO A 121 -5.69 -9.38 -9.29
C PRO A 121 -5.23 -8.05 -8.68
N SER A 122 -5.13 -7.01 -9.51
CA SER A 122 -4.60 -5.69 -9.15
C SER A 122 -5.69 -4.67 -8.79
N PHE A 123 -6.96 -5.07 -8.82
CA PHE A 123 -8.10 -4.16 -8.64
C PHE A 123 -7.99 -3.29 -7.39
N PHE A 124 -7.74 -3.92 -6.23
CA PHE A 124 -7.60 -3.21 -4.97
C PHE A 124 -6.28 -2.43 -4.87
N CYS A 125 -5.21 -2.94 -5.48
CA CYS A 125 -3.90 -2.28 -5.45
C CYS A 125 -3.95 -0.90 -6.14
N ARG A 126 -4.72 -0.77 -7.24
CA ARG A 126 -4.94 0.52 -7.93
C ARG A 126 -5.61 1.58 -7.06
N ALA A 127 -6.40 1.16 -6.08
CA ALA A 127 -7.10 2.06 -5.15
C ALA A 127 -6.35 2.27 -3.83
N THR A 128 -5.19 1.64 -3.62
CA THR A 128 -4.51 1.65 -2.32
C THR A 128 -3.79 2.97 -2.04
N ILE A 129 -3.08 3.52 -3.03
CA ILE A 129 -2.36 4.79 -2.91
C ILE A 129 -3.23 5.91 -3.53
N PRO A 130 -3.65 6.92 -2.77
CA PRO A 130 -4.43 8.03 -3.31
C PRO A 130 -3.66 8.76 -4.41
N SER A 131 -4.36 9.16 -5.49
CA SER A 131 -3.76 9.93 -6.59
C SER A 131 -3.24 11.32 -6.17
N SER A 132 -3.71 11.82 -5.02
CA SER A 132 -3.26 13.06 -4.38
C SER A 132 -2.17 12.85 -3.32
N CYS A 133 -1.58 11.64 -3.21
CA CYS A 133 -0.51 11.38 -2.26
C CYS A 133 0.77 12.15 -2.69
N GLU A 134 1.31 12.93 -1.76
CA GLU A 134 2.53 13.73 -1.94
C GLU A 134 3.64 13.29 -0.96
N ASP A 135 3.52 12.09 -0.38
CA ASP A 135 4.48 11.55 0.57
C ASP A 135 5.77 11.09 -0.14
N ASP A 136 6.90 11.21 0.54
CA ASP A 136 8.17 10.71 0.03
C ASP A 136 8.15 9.18 -0.06
N ILE A 137 7.57 8.54 0.95
CA ILE A 137 7.51 7.08 1.08
C ILE A 137 6.09 6.66 1.41
N VAL A 138 5.62 5.60 0.74
CA VAL A 138 4.35 4.93 1.09
C VAL A 138 4.64 3.52 1.57
N ILE A 139 4.17 3.17 2.76
CA ILE A 139 4.23 1.80 3.28
C ILE A 139 2.91 1.11 2.97
N ILE A 140 2.95 0.03 2.18
CA ILE A 140 1.82 -0.88 2.00
C ILE A 140 1.91 -1.97 3.08
N SER A 141 1.07 -1.86 4.11
CA SER A 141 1.26 -2.64 5.35
C SER A 141 0.92 -4.11 5.22
N ASP A 142 0.04 -4.49 4.28
CA ASP A 142 -0.62 -5.80 4.29
C ASP A 142 -0.65 -6.50 2.92
N CYS A 143 0.48 -6.52 2.22
CA CYS A 143 0.64 -7.38 1.04
C CYS A 143 0.47 -8.85 1.46
N ARG A 144 -0.40 -9.57 0.74
CA ARG A 144 -0.75 -10.98 1.06
C ARG A 144 -0.46 -11.92 -0.09
N ARG A 145 -0.44 -11.41 -1.32
CA ARG A 145 -0.31 -12.22 -2.54
C ARG A 145 0.88 -11.75 -3.38
N PRO A 146 1.54 -12.64 -4.14
CA PRO A 146 2.53 -12.25 -5.14
C PRO A 146 2.01 -11.19 -6.11
N THR A 147 0.75 -11.29 -6.54
CA THR A 147 0.12 -10.32 -7.44
C THR A 147 0.00 -8.92 -6.85
N ASP A 148 -0.08 -8.79 -5.52
CA ASP A 148 -0.03 -7.47 -4.87
C ASP A 148 1.38 -6.87 -5.07
N ILE A 149 2.43 -7.68 -4.87
CA ILE A 149 3.82 -7.28 -5.02
C ILE A 149 4.13 -6.92 -6.48
N ASP A 150 3.75 -7.78 -7.42
CA ASP A 150 3.96 -7.61 -8.86
C ASP A 150 3.36 -6.28 -9.35
N TYR A 151 2.14 -5.95 -8.90
CA TYR A 151 1.50 -4.69 -9.26
C TYR A 151 2.33 -3.49 -8.80
N PHE A 152 2.75 -3.45 -7.53
CA PHE A 152 3.49 -2.29 -7.04
C PHE A 152 4.89 -2.20 -7.66
N GLN A 153 5.56 -3.33 -7.88
CA GLN A 153 6.85 -3.39 -8.57
C GLN A 153 6.77 -2.91 -10.02
N SER A 154 5.65 -3.15 -10.71
CA SER A 154 5.49 -2.69 -12.10
C SER A 154 5.15 -1.20 -12.23
N HIS A 155 4.77 -0.52 -11.14
CA HIS A 155 4.32 0.88 -11.17
C HIS A 155 5.20 1.84 -10.35
N TYR A 156 5.96 1.33 -9.38
CA TYR A 156 6.74 2.12 -8.45
C TYR A 156 8.12 1.53 -8.24
N ARG A 157 9.05 2.37 -7.78
CA ARG A 157 10.26 1.86 -7.12
C ARG A 157 9.84 1.26 -5.78
N THR A 158 10.26 0.02 -5.50
CA THR A 158 9.80 -0.70 -4.31
C THR A 158 10.93 -1.24 -3.46
N LEU A 159 10.65 -1.47 -2.17
CA LEU A 159 11.43 -2.32 -1.27
C LEU A 159 10.49 -3.29 -0.57
N THR A 160 10.71 -4.59 -0.72
CA THR A 160 9.90 -5.63 -0.08
C THR A 160 10.44 -5.99 1.31
N VAL A 161 9.55 -6.03 2.30
CA VAL A 161 9.91 -6.29 3.70
C VAL A 161 9.01 -7.40 4.27
N ARG A 162 9.61 -8.51 4.66
CA ARG A 162 8.93 -9.58 5.40
C ARG A 162 9.04 -9.34 6.89
N VAL A 163 7.92 -9.43 7.62
CA VAL A 163 7.93 -9.48 9.08
C VAL A 163 7.68 -10.90 9.54
N GLU A 164 8.66 -11.45 10.24
CA GLU A 164 8.60 -12.79 10.81
C GLU A 164 8.62 -12.75 12.32
N ALA A 165 8.03 -13.77 12.92
CA ALA A 165 8.17 -14.08 14.33
C ALA A 165 8.04 -15.58 14.50
N HIS A 166 8.90 -16.19 15.30
CA HIS A 166 8.78 -17.59 15.67
C HIS A 166 7.38 -17.93 16.20
N LEU A 167 6.92 -19.14 15.89
CA LEU A 167 5.59 -19.62 16.29
C LEU A 167 5.35 -19.42 17.79
N LYS A 168 6.31 -19.78 18.65
CA LYS A 168 6.23 -19.59 20.11
C LYS A 168 5.94 -18.16 20.52
N GLU A 169 6.51 -17.19 19.80
CA GLU A 169 6.28 -15.77 20.10
C GLU A 169 4.92 -15.32 19.60
N ARG A 170 4.49 -15.78 18.43
CA ARG A 170 3.13 -15.54 17.93
C ARG A 170 2.10 -16.11 18.91
N GLU A 171 2.32 -17.31 19.44
CA GLU A 171 1.47 -17.97 20.44
C GLU A 171 1.39 -17.16 21.74
N LYS A 172 2.51 -16.62 22.24
CA LYS A 172 2.51 -15.68 23.38
C LYS A 172 1.66 -14.43 23.12
N ARG A 173 1.53 -14.01 21.86
CA ARG A 173 0.66 -12.89 21.43
C ARG A 173 -0.80 -13.33 21.17
N GLY A 174 -1.16 -14.54 21.60
CA GLY A 174 -2.48 -15.13 21.46
C GLY A 174 -2.74 -15.70 20.05
N PHE A 175 -1.71 -16.08 19.30
CA PHE A 175 -1.91 -16.85 18.08
C PHE A 175 -2.38 -18.26 18.44
N VAL A 176 -3.51 -18.66 17.87
CA VAL A 176 -3.99 -20.04 17.85
C VAL A 176 -4.33 -20.33 16.40
N PHE A 177 -3.77 -21.40 15.84
CA PHE A 177 -4.01 -21.77 14.46
C PHE A 177 -5.50 -22.05 14.24
N VAL A 178 -6.06 -21.46 13.19
CA VAL A 178 -7.44 -21.70 12.76
C VAL A 178 -7.43 -22.23 11.34
N THR A 179 -7.86 -23.48 11.19
CA THR A 179 -8.08 -24.11 9.88
C THR A 179 -9.09 -23.31 9.06
N GLY A 180 -8.82 -23.11 7.78
CA GLY A 180 -9.60 -22.26 6.90
C GLY A 180 -9.35 -20.75 7.09
N ILE A 181 -8.34 -20.35 7.87
CA ILE A 181 -7.89 -18.96 7.99
C ILE A 181 -6.38 -18.88 7.83
N ASP A 182 -5.64 -19.57 8.71
CA ASP A 182 -4.17 -19.47 8.77
C ASP A 182 -3.47 -20.39 7.75
N ASP A 183 -4.23 -21.22 7.03
CA ASP A 183 -3.81 -22.06 5.90
C ASP A 183 -4.26 -21.51 4.53
N MET A 184 -5.02 -20.41 4.51
CA MET A 184 -5.47 -19.78 3.27
C MET A 184 -4.32 -19.07 2.53
N PRO A 185 -4.44 -18.88 1.20
CA PRO A 185 -3.49 -18.06 0.43
C PRO A 185 -3.27 -16.66 1.01
N SER A 186 -4.30 -16.08 1.64
CA SER A 186 -4.23 -14.76 2.29
C SER A 186 -3.23 -14.67 3.46
N GLU A 187 -2.73 -15.80 3.98
CA GLU A 187 -1.72 -15.89 5.03
C GLU A 187 -0.44 -16.65 4.61
N CYS A 188 -0.49 -17.48 3.56
CA CYS A 188 0.61 -18.37 3.16
C CYS A 188 1.22 -18.08 1.78
N ALA A 189 0.55 -17.31 0.91
CA ALA A 189 0.98 -17.16 -0.49
C ALA A 189 2.35 -16.46 -0.67
N LEU A 190 2.88 -15.84 0.38
CA LEU A 190 4.20 -15.19 0.39
C LEU A 190 5.24 -15.93 1.24
N ASP A 191 4.97 -17.16 1.68
CA ASP A 191 5.92 -17.92 2.52
C ASP A 191 7.20 -18.32 1.78
N GLY A 192 7.10 -18.54 0.46
CA GLY A 192 8.24 -18.84 -0.41
C GLY A 192 8.74 -17.65 -1.23
N TYR A 193 8.23 -16.44 -0.99
CA TYR A 193 8.62 -15.25 -1.75
C TYR A 193 9.96 -14.71 -1.21
N ASP A 194 10.90 -14.43 -2.11
CA ASP A 194 12.20 -13.85 -1.75
C ASP A 194 12.08 -12.34 -1.57
N HIS A 195 12.14 -11.89 -0.32
CA HIS A 195 12.00 -10.49 0.05
C HIS A 195 13.36 -9.80 0.19
N ASP A 196 13.44 -8.51 -0.15
CA ASP A 196 14.68 -7.73 -0.08
C ASP A 196 15.23 -7.66 1.35
N VAL A 197 14.33 -7.65 2.34
CA VAL A 197 14.65 -7.59 3.77
C VAL A 197 13.65 -8.38 4.60
N THR A 198 14.14 -9.03 5.65
CA THR A 198 13.31 -9.63 6.69
C THR A 198 13.57 -8.95 8.04
N ILE A 199 12.49 -8.54 8.72
CA ILE A 199 12.48 -8.14 10.13
C ILE A 199 12.09 -9.36 10.96
N VAL A 200 12.96 -9.78 11.88
CA VAL A 200 12.67 -10.81 12.87
C VAL A 200 12.19 -10.17 14.17
N ASN A 201 10.90 -10.30 14.45
CA ASN A 201 10.21 -9.69 15.58
C ASN A 201 9.85 -10.71 16.68
N ASP A 202 10.85 -11.37 17.27
CA ASP A 202 10.63 -12.42 18.28
C ASP A 202 11.67 -12.52 19.41
N HIS A 203 12.31 -11.41 19.75
CA HIS A 203 13.35 -11.31 20.77
C HIS A 203 14.63 -12.12 20.49
N SER A 204 14.70 -12.91 19.41
CA SER A 204 15.94 -13.57 18.98
C SER A 204 16.97 -12.57 18.44
N ARG A 205 16.50 -11.40 17.99
CA ARG A 205 17.32 -10.30 17.48
C ARG A 205 16.97 -8.98 18.16
N VAL A 206 17.92 -8.05 18.11
CA VAL A 206 17.73 -6.70 18.64
C VAL A 206 16.81 -5.92 17.70
N PHE A 207 15.56 -5.73 18.10
CA PHE A 207 14.53 -5.10 17.27
C PHE A 207 14.92 -3.72 16.70
N SER A 208 15.62 -2.88 17.48
CA SER A 208 16.08 -1.58 17.00
C SER A 208 17.09 -1.70 15.85
N SER A 209 17.89 -2.77 15.83
CA SER A 209 18.83 -3.05 14.73
C SER A 209 18.10 -3.52 13.48
N GLU A 210 17.04 -4.32 13.63
CA GLU A 210 16.20 -4.77 12.51
C GLU A 210 15.52 -3.56 11.83
N ILE A 211 14.94 -2.64 12.61
CA ILE A 211 14.35 -1.40 12.10
C ILE A 211 15.42 -0.51 11.45
N ALA A 212 16.58 -0.33 12.09
CA ALA A 212 17.67 0.48 11.55
C ALA A 212 18.20 -0.06 10.21
N ASN A 213 18.28 -1.38 10.03
CA ASN A 213 18.67 -2.01 8.77
C ASN A 213 17.69 -1.66 7.63
N VAL A 214 16.37 -1.76 7.87
CA VAL A 214 15.37 -1.39 6.88
C VAL A 214 15.43 0.11 6.56
N VAL A 215 15.54 0.97 7.58
CA VAL A 215 15.68 2.43 7.38
C VAL A 215 16.93 2.77 6.56
N TRP A 216 18.05 2.10 6.83
CA TRP A 216 19.27 2.28 6.05
C TRP A 216 19.05 1.90 4.58
N ARG A 217 18.40 0.77 4.30
CA ARG A 217 18.09 0.36 2.91
C ARG A 217 17.15 1.33 2.21
N ILE A 218 16.11 1.80 2.90
CA ILE A 218 15.19 2.81 2.38
C ILE A 218 15.97 4.07 2.00
N ARG A 219 16.81 4.60 2.90
CA ARG A 219 17.56 5.83 2.64
C ARG A 219 18.59 5.69 1.50
N ASN A 220 19.18 4.51 1.32
CA ASN A 220 20.05 4.23 0.15
C ASN A 220 19.25 3.96 -1.13
N SER A 221 17.93 3.78 -1.01
CA SER A 221 17.00 3.55 -2.12
C SER A 221 16.16 4.79 -2.45
N LEU A 222 16.51 5.97 -1.93
CA LEU A 222 15.95 7.26 -2.36
C LEU A 222 16.93 7.88 -3.34
#